data_AF-A0A354US97-F1
#
_entry.id   AF-A0A354US97-F1
#
_cell.length_a   1.000
_cell.length_b   1.000
_cell.length_c   1.000
_cell.angle_alpha   90.00
_cell.angle_beta   90.00
_cell.angle_gamma   90.00
#
_symmetry.space_group_name_H-M   'P 1'
#
loop_
_entity.id
_entity.type
_entity.pdbx_description
1 polymer ?
#
loop_
_entity_poly.entity_id
_entity_poly.type
_entity_poly.pdbx_seq_one_letter_code
_entity_poly.pdbx_strand_id
1 'polypeptide(L)'
;MTLKNGEYRLDSNNLVKTTHGLSVNADPNAVAKFGGAYKIQSLPNGLKVIQRGQNLLHFEIVPQYAMTLEQYQSLLYQVVLVKI
;
A
#
# COMPACT_ATOMS: atom_id res chain seq x y z
N MET A 1 8.50 3.00 2.39
CA MET A 1 7.80 1.76 1.99
C MET A 1 8.18 1.44 0.56
N THR A 2 8.74 0.27 0.27
CA THR A 2 9.24 -0.10 -1.07
C THR A 2 8.39 -1.22 -1.66
N LEU A 3 7.86 -1.01 -2.87
CA LEU A 3 7.10 -1.99 -3.62
C LEU A 3 7.96 -3.17 -4.05
N LYS A 4 7.39 -4.35 -3.93
CA LYS A 4 7.97 -5.60 -4.43
C LYS A 4 7.16 -6.13 -5.60
N ASN A 5 7.81 -6.90 -6.45
CA ASN A 5 7.13 -7.63 -7.51
C ASN A 5 6.05 -8.55 -6.91
N GLY A 6 4.86 -8.53 -7.52
CA GLY A 6 3.70 -9.28 -7.06
C GLY A 6 2.74 -8.51 -6.15
N GLU A 7 3.12 -7.34 -5.63
CA GLU A 7 2.23 -6.49 -4.82
C GLU A 7 1.27 -5.65 -5.67
N TYR A 8 1.62 -5.39 -6.93
CA TYR A 8 0.84 -4.55 -7.84
C TYR A 8 0.46 -5.31 -9.12
N ARG A 9 -0.52 -4.80 -9.85
CA ARG A 9 -0.90 -5.29 -11.18
C ARG A 9 -0.84 -4.16 -12.19
N LEU A 10 -0.29 -4.44 -13.36
CA LEU A 10 -0.29 -3.53 -14.50
C LEU A 10 -1.49 -3.81 -15.40
N ASP A 11 -1.98 -2.77 -16.09
CA ASP A 11 -2.91 -2.91 -17.20
C ASP A 11 -2.17 -3.03 -18.55
N SER A 12 -2.91 -3.05 -19.66
CA SER A 12 -2.35 -3.14 -21.01
C SER A 12 -1.50 -1.93 -21.42
N ASN A 13 -1.60 -0.81 -20.69
CA ASN A 13 -0.85 0.42 -20.94
C ASN A 13 0.35 0.57 -19.99
N ASN A 14 0.73 -0.49 -19.26
CA ASN A 14 1.76 -0.48 -18.22
C ASN A 14 1.48 0.48 -17.05
N LEU A 15 0.22 0.79 -16.77
CA LEU A 15 -0.17 1.58 -15.60
C LEU A 15 -0.59 0.66 -14.45
N VAL A 16 -0.27 1.08 -13.22
CA VAL A 16 -0.66 0.35 -12.02
C VAL A 16 -2.16 0.47 -11.81
N LYS A 17 -2.82 -0.67 -11.68
CA LYS A 17 -4.27 -0.77 -11.41
C LYS A 17 -4.57 -0.37 -9.97
N THR A 18 -5.75 0.21 -9.76
CA THR A 18 -6.23 0.70 -8.44
C THR A 18 -6.81 -0.39 -7.54
N THR A 19 -6.48 -1.67 -7.80
CA THR A 19 -7.12 -2.85 -7.19
C THR A 19 -6.17 -3.70 -6.35
N HIS A 20 -4.86 -3.49 -6.47
CA HIS A 20 -3.81 -4.27 -5.83
C HIS A 20 -2.67 -3.35 -5.43
N GLY A 21 -2.08 -3.56 -4.26
CA GLY A 21 -0.95 -2.77 -3.82
C GLY A 21 -0.26 -3.27 -2.56
N LEU A 22 0.34 -2.35 -1.83
CA LEU A 22 1.18 -2.66 -0.68
C LEU A 22 0.31 -3.16 0.48
N SER A 23 0.54 -4.40 0.91
CA SER A 23 -0.21 -5.00 2.01
C SER A 23 0.09 -4.32 3.35
N VAL A 24 -0.98 -3.99 4.06
CA VAL A 24 -0.97 -3.45 5.43
C VAL A 24 -2.01 -4.19 6.28
N ASN A 25 -1.91 -4.07 7.60
CA ASN A 25 -2.80 -4.78 8.51
C ASN A 25 -3.29 -3.86 9.63
N ALA A 26 -4.52 -4.07 10.08
CA ALA A 26 -5.09 -3.38 11.23
C ALA A 26 -4.64 -3.98 12.57
N ASP A 27 -4.14 -5.22 12.60
CA ASP A 27 -3.47 -5.82 13.75
C ASP A 27 -1.95 -5.55 13.71
N PRO A 28 -1.39 -4.80 14.68
CA PRO A 28 0.05 -4.54 14.73
C PRO A 28 0.89 -5.81 14.90
N ASN A 29 0.37 -6.84 15.57
CA ASN A 29 1.11 -8.09 15.79
C ASN A 29 1.33 -8.86 14.50
N ALA A 30 0.39 -8.78 13.55
CA ALA A 30 0.49 -9.42 12.25
C ALA A 30 1.66 -8.88 11.40
N VAL A 31 2.09 -7.63 11.64
CA VAL A 31 3.13 -6.95 10.87
C VAL A 31 4.43 -6.73 11.64
N ALA A 32 4.42 -6.85 12.97
CA ALA A 32 5.58 -6.59 13.83
C ALA A 32 6.86 -7.36 13.40
N LYS A 33 6.69 -8.58 12.89
CA LYS A 33 7.79 -9.43 12.39
C LYS A 33 8.54 -8.87 11.18
N PHE A 34 8.01 -7.84 10.49
CA PHE A 34 8.59 -7.24 9.30
C PHE A 34 9.39 -5.96 9.57
N GLY A 35 9.97 -5.83 10.77
CA GLY A 35 10.76 -4.65 11.17
C GLY A 35 10.04 -3.69 12.13
N GLY A 36 8.96 -4.16 12.77
CA GLY A 36 8.16 -3.40 13.73
C GLY A 36 6.77 -3.03 13.19
N ALA A 37 5.90 -2.60 14.10
CA ALA A 37 4.58 -2.09 13.77
C ALA A 37 4.62 -0.56 13.67
N TYR A 38 3.94 -0.03 12.65
CA TYR A 38 3.83 1.40 12.42
C TYR A 38 2.40 1.73 12.05
N LYS A 39 1.86 2.79 12.63
CA LYS A 39 0.59 3.38 12.26
C LYS A 39 0.80 4.34 11.09
N ILE A 40 -0.09 4.28 10.10
CA ILE A 40 -0.17 5.29 9.04
C ILE A 40 -0.76 6.56 9.66
N GLN A 41 0.05 7.61 9.74
CA GLN A 41 -0.36 8.91 10.27
C GLN A 41 -1.06 9.75 9.19
N SER A 42 -0.53 9.72 7.97
CA SER A 42 -1.13 10.40 6.82
C SER A 42 -0.80 9.68 5.51
N LEU A 43 -1.73 9.79 4.57
CA LEU A 43 -1.62 9.24 3.23
C LEU A 43 -1.63 10.41 2.22
N PRO A 44 -0.68 10.49 1.28
CA PRO A 44 -0.68 11.55 0.27
C PRO A 44 -1.85 11.40 -0.70
N ASN A 45 -2.25 12.52 -1.31
CA ASN A 45 -3.24 12.52 -2.39
C ASN A 45 -2.78 11.61 -3.53
N GLY A 46 -3.71 10.85 -4.10
CA GLY A 46 -3.41 9.89 -5.16
C GLY A 46 -3.18 8.46 -4.65
N LEU A 47 -3.16 8.24 -3.34
CA LEU A 47 -3.25 6.92 -2.73
C LEU A 47 -4.57 6.75 -1.96
N LYS A 48 -5.01 5.51 -1.81
CA LYS A 48 -6.12 5.14 -0.93
C LYS A 48 -5.86 3.79 -0.27
N VAL A 49 -6.59 3.49 0.80
CA VAL A 49 -6.58 2.18 1.45
C VAL A 49 -7.87 1.45 1.09
N ILE A 50 -7.76 0.17 0.74
CA ILE A 50 -8.91 -0.72 0.47
C ILE A 50 -8.80 -1.99 1.31
N GLN A 51 -9.94 -2.56 1.70
CA GLN A 51 -9.97 -3.92 2.28
C GLN A 51 -9.78 -4.93 1.15
N ARG A 52 -9.03 -6.01 1.42
CA ARG A 52 -8.81 -7.06 0.42
C ARG A 52 -8.81 -8.45 1.07
N GLY A 53 -9.42 -9.40 0.35
CA GLY A 53 -9.47 -10.80 0.75
C GLY A 53 -10.46 -11.08 1.87
N GLN A 54 -10.42 -12.30 2.42
CA GLN A 54 -11.36 -12.73 3.46
C GLN A 54 -10.97 -12.26 4.87
N ASN A 55 -9.70 -11.93 5.09
CA ASN A 55 -9.25 -11.40 6.36
C ASN A 55 -9.71 -9.94 6.49
N LEU A 56 -10.62 -9.67 7.42
CA LEU A 56 -11.16 -8.33 7.67
C LEU A 56 -10.11 -7.32 8.15
N LEU A 57 -8.97 -7.81 8.66
CA LEU A 57 -7.86 -6.98 9.10
C LEU A 57 -6.79 -6.77 8.01
N HIS A 58 -6.92 -7.41 6.84
CA HIS A 58 -6.01 -7.22 5.71
C HIS A 58 -6.52 -6.10 4.80
N PHE A 59 -5.66 -5.10 4.62
CA PHE A 59 -5.88 -3.97 3.73
C PHE A 59 -4.70 -3.80 2.78
N GLU A 60 -4.90 -3.03 1.73
CA GLU A 60 -3.82 -2.62 0.83
C GLU A 60 -3.86 -1.12 0.61
N ILE A 61 -2.68 -0.50 0.59
CA ILE A 61 -2.50 0.83 0.01
C ILE A 61 -2.43 0.64 -1.50
N VAL A 62 -3.27 1.36 -2.24
CA VAL A 62 -3.35 1.28 -3.71
C VAL A 62 -3.37 2.68 -4.33
N PRO A 63 -3.03 2.82 -5.61
CA PRO A 63 -3.29 4.05 -6.34
C PRO A 63 -4.78 4.42 -6.33
N GLN A 64 -5.08 5.70 -6.18
CA GLN A 64 -6.45 6.23 -6.27
C GLN A 64 -6.94 6.25 -7.73
N TYR A 65 -6.02 6.47 -8.67
CA TYR A 65 -6.22 6.45 -10.12
C TYR A 65 -5.03 5.73 -10.78
N ALA A 66 -5.18 5.32 -12.04
CA ALA A 66 -4.11 4.67 -12.79
C ALA A 66 -2.90 5.61 -12.95
N MET A 67 -1.70 5.09 -12.70
CA MET A 67 -0.44 5.85 -12.73
C MET A 67 0.74 4.93 -13.03
N THR A 68 1.90 5.47 -13.36
CA THR A 68 3.10 4.63 -13.58
C THR A 68 3.57 4.00 -12.28
N LEU A 69 4.35 2.91 -12.38
CA LEU A 69 4.95 2.26 -11.21
C LEU A 69 5.85 3.22 -10.42
N GLU A 70 6.59 4.07 -11.12
CA GLU A 70 7.48 5.07 -10.52
C GLU A 70 6.69 6.14 -9.75
N GLN A 71 5.58 6.63 -10.31
CA GLN A 71 4.69 7.56 -9.62
C GLN A 71 4.11 6.93 -8.36
N TYR A 72 3.67 5.67 -8.46
CA TYR A 72 3.14 4.94 -7.31
C TYR A 72 4.19 4.78 -6.21
N GLN A 73 5.40 4.35 -6.56
CA GLN A 73 6.52 4.23 -5.62
C GLN A 73 6.88 5.57 -4.98
N SER A 74 6.86 6.66 -5.75
CA SER A 74 7.14 8.02 -5.26
C SER A 74 6.11 8.49 -4.24
N LEU A 75 4.83 8.16 -4.44
CA LEU A 75 3.78 8.46 -3.45
C LEU A 75 3.93 7.60 -2.19
N LEU A 76 4.31 6.33 -2.30
CA LEU A 76 4.55 5.48 -1.13
C LEU A 76 5.69 5.98 -0.25
N TYR A 77 6.67 6.69 -0.81
CA TYR A 77 7.72 7.35 -0.01
C TYR A 77 7.24 8.58 0.75
N GLN A 78 6.08 9.14 0.41
CA GLN A 78 5.48 10.28 1.09
C GLN A 78 4.51 9.87 2.21
N VAL A 79 4.29 8.57 2.40
CA VAL A 79 3.46 8.06 3.51
C VAL A 79 4.17 8.33 4.84
N VAL A 80 3.48 8.99 5.76
CA VAL A 80 4.02 9.30 7.09
C VAL A 80 3.61 8.18 8.05
N LEU A 81 4.62 7.62 8.72
CA LEU A 81 4.48 6.48 9.63
C LEU A 81 4.93 6.88 11.04
N VAL A 82 4.22 6.38 12.05
CA VAL A 82 4.58 6.52 13.46
C VAL A 82 4.69 5.15 14.09
N LYS A 83 5.81 4.87 14.76
CA LYS A 83 6.05 3.57 15.40
C LYS A 83 5.09 3.33 16.56
N ILE A 84 4.61 2.10 16.70
CA ILE A 84 3.70 1.65 17.78
C ILE A 84 4.18 0.35 18.43
#